data_AF-A0A519JSB5-F1
#
_entry.id   AF-A0A519JSB5-F1
#
_cell.length_a   1.000
_cell.length_b   1.000
_cell.length_c   1.000
_cell.angle_alpha   90.00
_cell.angle_beta   90.00
_cell.angle_gamma   90.00
#
_symmetry.space_group_name_H-M   'P 1'
#
loop_
_entity.id
_entity.type
_entity.pdbx_description
1 polymer ?
#
loop_
_entity_poly.entity_id
_entity_poly.type
_entity_poly.pdbx_seq_one_letter_code
_entity_poly.pdbx_strand_id
1 'polypeptide(L)'
;ALLIMTGTLSLKEIAVQQAGWHWNVLYQPVSFLIFLICSFAEANRTPFDLAECESELIGGYHTEYSSMKMGFYLFAEYANMFISSALLAVLFFGAYNYPGMGWATDHWGVNIANIIGIIVLFIKICGFIFFFMWVRWTIPRFRYDQLMNLGWKILIPLSILNIVVTGVCILLFK
;
A
#
# COMPACT_ATOMS: atom_id res chain seq x y z
N ALA A 1 4.55 -12.39 -6.52
CA ALA A 1 3.30 -12.94 -7.08
C ALA A 1 2.72 -11.99 -8.12
N LEU A 2 2.38 -10.75 -7.72
CA LEU A 2 1.79 -9.75 -8.63
C LEU A 2 2.62 -9.51 -9.90
N LEU A 3 3.94 -9.31 -9.77
CA LEU A 3 4.83 -9.13 -10.92
C LEU A 3 4.90 -10.35 -11.86
N ILE A 4 4.71 -11.56 -11.33
CA ILE A 4 4.70 -12.79 -12.14
C ILE A 4 3.40 -12.85 -12.96
N MET A 5 2.30 -12.35 -12.40
CA MET A 5 1.01 -12.27 -13.08
C MET A 5 1.00 -11.16 -14.14
N THR A 6 1.58 -9.99 -13.85
CA THR A 6 1.58 -8.84 -14.77
C THR A 6 2.66 -8.92 -15.84
N GLY A 7 3.76 -9.65 -15.58
CA GLY A 7 4.87 -9.83 -16.51
C GLY A 7 5.72 -8.57 -16.76
N THR A 8 5.50 -7.50 -15.99
CA THR A 8 6.15 -6.19 -16.16
C THR A 8 6.47 -5.54 -14.81
N LEU A 9 7.53 -4.72 -14.80
CA LEU A 9 7.96 -3.89 -13.66
C LEU A 9 7.42 -2.45 -13.77
N SER A 10 6.83 -2.08 -14.91
CA SER A 10 6.33 -0.73 -15.14
C SER A 10 5.01 -0.49 -14.41
N LEU A 11 4.99 0.45 -13.46
CA LEU A 11 3.78 0.83 -12.72
C LEU A 11 2.64 1.28 -13.64
N LYS A 12 2.98 1.94 -14.74
CA LYS A 12 2.01 2.37 -15.76
C LYS A 12 1.34 1.17 -16.41
N GLU A 13 2.11 0.17 -16.81
CA GLU A 13 1.57 -1.02 -17.49
C GLU A 13 0.73 -1.86 -16.54
N ILE A 14 1.17 -2.01 -15.28
CA ILE A 14 0.37 -2.65 -14.23
C ILE A 14 -0.98 -1.95 -14.08
N ALA A 15 -0.99 -0.61 -14.03
CA ALA A 15 -2.24 0.15 -13.97
C ALA A 15 -3.12 -0.10 -15.20
N VAL A 16 -2.57 -0.08 -16.42
CA VAL A 16 -3.35 -0.32 -17.65
C VAL A 16 -3.96 -1.72 -17.68
N GLN A 17 -3.23 -2.75 -17.24
CA GLN A 17 -3.74 -4.13 -17.17
C GLN A 17 -4.93 -4.30 -16.23
N GLN A 18 -5.09 -3.39 -15.26
CA GLN A 18 -6.20 -3.39 -14.30
C GLN A 18 -7.45 -2.66 -14.80
N ALA A 19 -7.52 -2.33 -16.10
CA ALA A 19 -8.68 -1.69 -16.69
C ALA A 19 -9.92 -2.60 -16.67
N GLY A 20 -11.11 -2.00 -16.60
CA GLY A 20 -12.38 -2.75 -16.72
C GLY A 20 -12.68 -3.71 -15.58
N TRP A 21 -12.48 -3.30 -14.31
CA TRP A 21 -12.77 -4.10 -13.09
C TRP A 21 -11.81 -5.27 -12.80
N HIS A 22 -10.69 -5.36 -13.51
CA HIS A 22 -9.68 -6.39 -13.27
C HIS A 22 -8.71 -5.96 -12.17
N TRP A 23 -9.24 -5.61 -10.99
CA TRP A 23 -8.40 -5.16 -9.88
C TRP A 23 -7.61 -6.33 -9.29
N ASN A 24 -6.31 -6.10 -9.05
CA ASN A 24 -5.41 -7.15 -8.56
C ASN A 24 -5.77 -7.60 -7.14
N VAL A 25 -6.56 -6.81 -6.39
CA VAL A 25 -7.12 -7.22 -5.10
C VAL A 25 -7.93 -8.51 -5.21
N LEU A 26 -8.72 -8.66 -6.28
CA LEU A 26 -9.63 -9.81 -6.44
C LEU A 26 -8.86 -11.07 -6.80
N TYR A 27 -7.81 -10.93 -7.62
CA TYR A 27 -6.97 -12.05 -8.04
C TYR A 27 -5.97 -12.47 -6.96
N GLN A 28 -5.47 -11.52 -6.18
CA GLN A 28 -4.37 -11.73 -5.23
C GLN A 28 -4.66 -11.09 -3.86
N PRO A 29 -5.74 -11.51 -3.17
CA PRO A 29 -6.12 -10.94 -1.88
C PRO A 29 -5.06 -11.19 -0.80
N VAL A 30 -4.37 -12.34 -0.85
CA VAL A 30 -3.31 -12.67 0.10
C VAL A 30 -2.12 -11.72 -0.06
N SER A 31 -1.67 -11.47 -1.29
CA SER A 31 -0.60 -10.50 -1.54
C SER A 31 -1.00 -9.08 -1.15
N PHE A 32 -2.26 -8.70 -1.36
CA PHE A 32 -2.76 -7.40 -0.90
C PHE A 32 -2.66 -7.26 0.62
N LEU A 33 -3.14 -8.25 1.38
CA LEU A 33 -3.08 -8.21 2.84
C LEU A 33 -1.64 -8.18 3.36
N ILE A 34 -0.75 -8.99 2.79
CA ILE A 34 0.67 -8.97 3.18
C ILE A 34 1.28 -7.59 2.90
N PHE A 35 1.05 -7.04 1.70
CA PHE A 35 1.59 -5.74 1.33
C PHE A 35 1.03 -4.62 2.22
N LEU A 36 -0.27 -4.65 2.52
CA LEU A 36 -0.92 -3.72 3.43
C LEU A 36 -0.27 -3.76 4.81
N ILE A 37 -0.12 -4.94 5.42
CA ILE A 37 0.52 -5.11 6.74
C ILE A 37 1.97 -4.63 6.72
N CYS A 38 2.73 -4.95 5.66
CA CYS A 38 4.10 -4.46 5.48
C CYS A 38 4.15 -2.93 5.35
N SER A 39 3.23 -2.30 4.62
CA SER A 39 3.17 -0.84 4.53
C SER A 39 2.87 -0.18 5.88
N PHE A 40 2.06 -0.80 6.75
CA PHE A 40 1.88 -0.32 8.13
C PHE A 40 3.17 -0.43 8.95
N ALA A 41 3.92 -1.53 8.79
CA ALA A 41 5.18 -1.72 9.51
C ALA A 41 6.27 -0.75 9.01
N GLU A 42 6.37 -0.52 7.70
CA GLU A 42 7.35 0.40 7.10
C GLU A 42 7.06 1.87 7.41
N ALA A 43 5.79 2.25 7.49
CA ALA A 43 5.39 3.60 7.87
C ALA A 43 5.69 3.94 9.34
N ASN A 44 6.17 2.97 10.15
CA ASN A 44 6.53 3.11 11.56
C ASN A 44 5.48 3.90 12.34
N ARG A 45 4.21 3.60 12.12
CA ARG A 45 3.09 4.30 12.77
C ARG A 45 2.30 3.34 13.63
N THR A 46 1.72 3.85 14.72
CA THR A 46 0.77 3.10 15.56
C THR A 46 -0.24 2.36 14.67
N PRO A 47 -0.29 1.02 14.69
CA PRO A 47 0.05 0.14 15.82
C PRO A 47 1.48 -0.46 15.83
N PHE A 48 2.34 -0.19 14.85
CA PHE A 48 3.71 -0.71 14.70
C PHE A 48 4.80 0.36 14.91
N ASP A 49 4.67 1.12 15.99
CA ASP A 49 5.47 2.32 16.26
C ASP A 49 6.70 2.03 17.15
N LEU A 50 7.59 1.15 16.69
CA LEU A 50 8.64 0.60 17.57
C LEU A 50 9.83 1.54 17.74
N ALA A 51 10.18 2.30 16.70
CA ALA A 51 11.29 3.25 16.73
C ALA A 51 11.01 4.46 17.65
N GLU A 52 9.75 4.85 17.79
CA GLU A 52 9.35 5.85 18.79
C GLU A 52 9.37 5.24 20.20
N CYS A 53 9.05 3.94 20.34
CA CYS A 53 8.79 3.29 21.62
C CYS A 53 9.98 2.59 22.32
N GLU A 54 11.05 2.18 21.63
CA GLU A 54 12.25 1.64 22.32
C GLU A 54 12.98 2.71 23.17
N SER A 55 12.51 3.94 23.08
CA SER A 55 12.95 5.09 23.85
C SER A 55 11.99 5.53 24.95
N GLU A 56 10.97 4.74 25.30
CA GLU A 56 9.95 5.02 26.34
C GLU A 56 10.50 5.24 27.77
N LEU A 57 11.82 5.22 27.97
CA LEU A 57 12.46 5.72 29.19
C LEU A 57 13.02 7.16 29.07
N ILE A 58 13.29 7.72 27.87
CA ILE A 58 13.95 9.05 27.68
C ILE A 58 13.44 9.86 26.45
N GLY A 59 12.41 9.43 25.70
CA GLY A 59 11.78 10.27 24.67
C GLY A 59 12.56 10.41 23.35
N GLY A 60 13.35 9.41 22.99
CA GLY A 60 13.83 9.11 21.64
C GLY A 60 14.36 10.28 20.81
N TYR A 61 14.01 10.27 19.52
CA TYR A 61 14.41 11.34 18.60
C TYR A 61 13.71 12.68 18.92
N HIS A 62 12.63 12.66 19.70
CA HIS A 62 11.94 13.88 20.14
C HIS A 62 12.77 14.68 21.16
N THR A 63 13.65 14.03 21.95
CA THR A 63 14.56 14.72 22.88
C THR A 63 15.91 15.08 22.24
N GLU A 64 16.32 14.37 21.19
CA GLU A 64 17.61 14.58 20.53
C GLU A 64 17.57 15.64 19.42
N TYR A 65 16.43 15.83 18.74
CA TYR A 65 16.33 16.75 17.60
C TYR A 65 15.51 18.00 17.92
N SER A 66 16.08 19.17 17.60
CA SER A 66 15.42 20.47 17.76
C SER A 66 14.82 21.00 16.45
N SER A 67 13.62 21.58 16.55
CA SER A 67 12.91 22.40 15.57
C SER A 67 12.98 21.91 14.11
N MET A 68 13.95 22.39 13.31
CA MET A 68 14.02 22.08 11.88
C MET A 68 14.26 20.59 11.59
N LYS A 69 15.13 19.93 12.37
CA LYS A 69 15.43 18.49 12.17
C LYS A 69 14.24 17.63 12.55
N MET A 70 13.52 18.03 13.60
CA MET A 70 12.27 17.39 14.04
C MET A 70 11.18 17.53 12.97
N GLY A 71 11.03 18.74 12.39
CA GLY A 71 10.07 19.00 11.32
C GLY A 71 10.29 18.13 10.09
N PHE A 72 11.54 17.94 9.66
CA PHE A 72 11.86 17.04 8.55
C PHE A 72 11.60 15.57 8.86
N TYR A 73 11.82 15.13 10.10
CA TYR A 73 11.54 13.75 10.50
C TYR A 73 10.04 13.44 10.40
N LEU A 74 9.21 14.31 10.98
CA LEU A 74 7.75 14.19 10.89
C LEU A 74 7.27 14.29 9.43
N PHE A 75 7.83 15.21 8.65
CA PHE A 75 7.50 15.34 7.23
C PHE A 75 7.83 14.06 6.45
N ALA A 76 9.00 13.45 6.71
CA ALA A 76 9.41 12.21 6.06
C ALA A 76 8.47 11.04 6.40
N GLU A 77 8.00 10.92 7.65
CA GLU A 77 7.00 9.92 8.03
C GLU A 77 5.67 10.11 7.27
N TYR A 78 5.16 11.34 7.19
CA TYR A 78 3.94 11.62 6.42
C TYR A 78 4.12 11.41 4.92
N ALA A 79 5.29 11.76 4.38
CA ALA A 79 5.62 11.49 2.98
C ALA A 79 5.67 9.97 2.71
N ASN A 80 6.25 9.18 3.61
CA ASN A 80 6.29 7.72 3.46
C ASN A 80 4.87 7.11 3.49
N MET A 81 4.00 7.59 4.38
CA MET A 81 2.60 7.16 4.41
C MET A 81 1.86 7.46 3.10
N PHE A 82 2.11 8.64 2.51
CA PHE A 82 1.56 9.02 1.21
C PHE A 82 2.06 8.10 0.09
N ILE A 83 3.38 7.84 0.04
CA ILE A 83 4.00 6.97 -0.97
C ILE A 83 3.46 5.54 -0.85
N SER A 84 3.40 5.00 0.37
CA SER A 84 2.87 3.65 0.64
C SER A 84 1.40 3.53 0.19
N SER A 85 0.59 4.56 0.48
CA SER A 85 -0.81 4.64 0.04
C SER A 85 -0.94 4.72 -1.49
N ALA A 86 -0.06 5.47 -2.14
CA ALA A 86 0.00 5.55 -3.60
C ALA A 86 0.39 4.21 -4.23
N LEU A 87 1.37 3.50 -3.67
CA LEU A 87 1.76 2.16 -4.13
C LEU A 87 0.63 1.14 -3.97
N LEU A 88 -0.09 1.16 -2.84
CA LEU A 88 -1.29 0.33 -2.65
C LEU A 88 -2.35 0.61 -3.71
N ALA A 89 -2.65 1.89 -3.98
CA ALA A 89 -3.63 2.29 -4.98
C ALA A 89 -3.22 1.87 -6.40
N VAL A 90 -1.94 1.99 -6.74
CA VAL A 90 -1.41 1.65 -8.08
C VAL A 90 -1.33 0.14 -8.28
N LEU A 91 -0.77 -0.61 -7.33
CA LEU A 91 -0.53 -2.03 -7.51
C LEU A 91 -1.81 -2.86 -7.44
N PHE A 92 -2.76 -2.48 -6.58
CA PHE A 92 -3.92 -3.31 -6.27
C PHE A 92 -5.25 -2.77 -6.81
N PHE A 93 -5.45 -1.45 -6.75
CA PHE A 93 -6.74 -0.81 -7.07
C PHE A 93 -6.77 -0.10 -8.42
N GLY A 94 -5.84 -0.39 -9.33
CA GLY A 94 -5.92 0.10 -10.71
C GLY A 94 -5.56 1.58 -10.90
N ALA A 95 -4.85 2.22 -9.97
CA ALA A 95 -4.43 3.61 -10.05
C ALA A 95 -5.57 4.58 -10.48
N TYR A 96 -5.46 5.14 -11.68
CA TYR A 96 -6.39 6.09 -12.29
C TYR A 96 -7.59 5.42 -12.99
N ASN A 97 -7.65 4.09 -13.04
CA ASN A 97 -8.78 3.38 -13.63
C ASN A 97 -10.02 3.51 -12.75
N TYR A 98 -11.12 3.89 -13.39
CA TYR A 98 -12.45 3.89 -12.83
C TYR A 98 -13.40 3.05 -13.68
N PRO A 99 -14.44 2.45 -13.07
CA PRO A 99 -15.55 1.83 -13.79
C PRO A 99 -16.10 2.74 -14.90
N GLY A 100 -16.12 2.27 -16.15
CA GLY A 100 -16.73 3.02 -17.26
C GLY A 100 -15.85 4.07 -17.93
N MET A 101 -14.52 4.02 -17.76
CA MET A 101 -13.58 4.94 -18.44
C MET A 101 -13.75 4.98 -19.98
N GLY A 102 -14.07 3.85 -20.61
CA GLY A 102 -14.37 3.79 -22.05
C GLY A 102 -15.57 4.67 -22.42
N TRP A 103 -16.70 4.48 -21.72
CA TRP A 103 -17.91 5.27 -21.94
C TRP A 103 -17.70 6.77 -21.67
N ALA A 104 -16.94 7.11 -20.62
CA ALA A 104 -16.61 8.49 -20.27
C ALA A 104 -15.69 9.15 -21.32
N THR A 105 -14.77 8.40 -21.90
CA THR A 105 -13.91 8.89 -22.99
C THR A 105 -14.72 9.17 -24.25
N ASP A 106 -15.68 8.30 -24.57
CA ASP A 106 -16.53 8.42 -25.76
C ASP A 106 -17.54 9.59 -25.67
N HIS A 107 -18.08 9.89 -24.49
CA HIS A 107 -19.11 10.93 -24.32
C HIS A 107 -18.58 12.29 -23.88
N TRP A 108 -17.53 12.33 -23.04
CA TRP A 108 -17.01 13.57 -22.45
C TRP A 108 -15.64 13.97 -22.99
N GLY A 109 -15.05 13.16 -23.87
CA GLY A 109 -13.75 13.43 -24.47
C GLY A 109 -12.56 13.12 -23.55
N VAL A 110 -11.42 12.88 -24.19
CA VAL A 110 -10.19 12.37 -23.55
C VAL A 110 -9.69 13.26 -22.41
N ASN A 111 -9.79 14.59 -22.56
CA ASN A 111 -9.27 15.53 -21.56
C ASN A 111 -10.05 15.45 -20.23
N ILE A 112 -11.39 15.38 -20.31
CA ILE A 112 -12.24 15.32 -19.11
C ILE A 112 -12.09 13.95 -18.45
N ALA A 113 -12.03 12.88 -19.24
CA ALA A 113 -11.80 11.53 -18.73
C ALA A 113 -10.47 11.40 -17.96
N ASN A 114 -9.40 12.07 -18.42
CA ASN A 114 -8.10 12.07 -17.75
C ASN A 114 -8.11 12.87 -16.43
N ILE A 115 -8.78 14.03 -16.39
CA ILE A 115 -8.94 14.81 -15.16
C ILE A 115 -9.68 13.99 -14.10
N ILE A 116 -10.75 13.30 -14.50
CA ILE A 116 -11.49 12.38 -13.62
C ILE A 116 -10.57 11.26 -13.12
N GLY A 117 -9.74 10.68 -14.00
CA GLY A 117 -8.78 9.64 -13.62
C GLY A 117 -7.78 10.11 -12.55
N ILE A 118 -7.28 11.34 -12.66
CA ILE A 118 -6.39 11.95 -11.64
C ILE A 118 -7.14 12.11 -10.31
N ILE A 119 -8.36 12.65 -10.34
CA ILE A 119 -9.18 12.83 -9.14
C ILE A 119 -9.46 11.50 -8.46
N VAL A 120 -9.77 10.45 -9.23
CA VAL A 120 -10.01 9.10 -8.70
C VAL A 120 -8.76 8.54 -8.02
N LEU A 121 -7.57 8.72 -8.61
CA LEU A 121 -6.33 8.31 -7.98
C LEU A 121 -6.12 9.02 -6.63
N PHE A 122 -6.33 10.34 -6.59
CA PHE A 122 -6.24 11.11 -5.34
C PHE A 122 -7.27 10.65 -4.29
N ILE A 123 -8.51 10.39 -4.70
CA ILE A 123 -9.54 9.86 -3.80
C ILE A 123 -9.12 8.51 -3.22
N LYS A 124 -8.55 7.61 -4.04
CA LYS A 124 -8.04 6.31 -3.55
C LYS A 124 -6.90 6.50 -2.55
N ILE A 125 -5.95 7.38 -2.85
CA ILE A 125 -4.83 7.69 -1.94
C ILE A 125 -5.37 8.24 -0.61
N CYS A 126 -6.27 9.23 -0.66
CA CYS A 126 -6.92 9.78 0.53
C CYS A 126 -7.72 8.71 1.30
N GLY A 127 -8.37 7.78 0.60
CA GLY A 127 -9.07 6.64 1.19
C GLY A 127 -8.13 5.70 1.94
N PHE A 128 -6.94 5.42 1.41
CA PHE A 128 -5.92 4.66 2.12
C PHE A 128 -5.34 5.41 3.31
N ILE A 129 -5.03 6.71 3.16
CA ILE A 129 -4.57 7.53 4.30
C ILE A 129 -5.62 7.57 5.41
N PHE A 130 -6.90 7.70 5.04
CA PHE A 130 -8.01 7.59 5.98
C PHE A 130 -8.04 6.21 6.64
N PHE A 131 -7.82 5.13 5.88
CA PHE A 131 -7.70 3.78 6.43
C PHE A 131 -6.53 3.65 7.42
N PHE A 132 -5.36 4.22 7.12
CA PHE A 132 -4.23 4.28 8.05
C PHE A 132 -4.59 5.01 9.36
N MET A 133 -5.28 6.15 9.27
CA MET A 133 -5.75 6.89 10.44
C MET A 133 -6.83 6.13 11.22
N TRP A 134 -7.72 5.42 10.53
CA TRP A 134 -8.78 4.64 11.17
C TRP A 134 -8.21 3.44 11.93
N VAL A 135 -7.25 2.72 11.33
CA VAL A 135 -6.54 1.62 11.98
C VAL A 135 -5.81 2.09 13.23
N ARG A 136 -5.17 3.27 13.16
CA ARG A 136 -4.52 3.91 14.31
C ARG A 136 -5.46 4.14 15.50
N TRP A 137 -6.72 4.45 15.25
CA TRP A 137 -7.71 4.69 16.32
C TRP A 137 -8.36 3.41 16.85
N THR A 138 -8.33 2.31 16.08
CA THR A 138 -9.07 1.09 16.39
C THR A 138 -8.20 -0.01 17.01
N ILE A 139 -6.95 -0.14 16.59
CA ILE A 139 -6.08 -1.25 16.98
C ILE A 139 -5.15 -0.84 18.12
N PRO A 140 -5.08 -1.62 19.22
CA PRO A 140 -4.10 -1.39 20.28
C PRO A 140 -2.68 -1.64 19.77
N ARG A 141 -1.69 -1.01 20.41
CA ARG A 141 -0.29 -1.10 20.01
C ARG A 141 0.24 -2.55 20.14
N PHE A 142 1.10 -2.95 19.19
CA PHE A 142 1.82 -4.23 19.25
C PHE A 142 3.20 -4.08 19.89
N ARG A 143 3.61 -5.10 20.64
CA ARG A 143 4.98 -5.20 21.16
C ARG A 143 5.95 -5.66 20.06
N TYR A 144 7.23 -5.26 20.20
CA TYR A 144 8.33 -5.64 19.29
C TYR A 144 8.32 -7.12 18.93
N ASP A 145 8.28 -7.99 19.95
CA ASP A 145 8.33 -9.44 19.75
C ASP A 145 7.13 -9.98 18.98
N GLN A 146 5.96 -9.37 19.12
CA GLN A 146 4.75 -9.78 18.41
C GLN A 146 4.84 -9.40 16.94
N LEU A 147 5.34 -8.19 16.63
CA LEU A 147 5.60 -7.79 15.24
C LEU A 147 6.64 -8.69 14.60
N MET A 148 7.75 -8.96 15.30
CA MET A 148 8.82 -9.80 14.75
C MET A 148 8.35 -11.23 14.49
N ASN A 149 7.54 -11.80 15.39
CA ASN A 149 6.90 -13.10 15.15
C ASN A 149 5.92 -13.05 13.97
N LEU A 150 5.10 -11.99 13.83
CA LEU A 150 4.18 -11.82 12.70
C LEU A 150 4.95 -11.76 11.37
N GLY A 151 6.01 -10.94 11.30
CA GLY A 151 6.85 -10.82 10.11
C GLY A 151 7.51 -12.14 9.71
N TRP A 152 8.27 -12.74 10.63
CA TRP A 152 9.10 -13.89 10.31
C TRP A 152 8.36 -15.21 10.25
N LYS A 153 7.39 -15.45 11.14
CA LYS A 153 6.71 -16.76 11.20
C LYS A 153 5.46 -16.82 10.34
N ILE A 154 4.82 -15.68 10.05
CA ILE A 154 3.55 -15.64 9.32
C ILE A 154 3.74 -15.01 7.94
N LEU A 155 4.18 -13.75 7.85
CA LEU A 155 4.21 -13.01 6.60
C LEU A 155 5.21 -13.58 5.58
N ILE A 156 6.45 -13.88 6.02
CA ILE A 156 7.47 -14.43 5.10
C ILE A 156 7.04 -15.79 4.52
N PRO A 157 6.69 -16.82 5.33
CA PRO A 157 6.26 -18.11 4.78
C PRO A 157 5.02 -18.00 3.90
N LEU A 158 4.05 -17.17 4.30
CA LEU A 158 2.83 -16.94 3.52
C LEU A 158 3.13 -16.26 2.18
N SER A 159 4.06 -15.30 2.14
CA SER A 159 4.46 -14.62 0.91
C SER A 159 5.13 -15.58 -0.09
N ILE A 160 6.01 -16.45 0.40
CA ILE A 160 6.69 -17.47 -0.41
C ILE A 160 5.67 -18.46 -0.96
N LEU A 161 4.77 -18.96 -0.10
CA LEU A 161 3.71 -19.87 -0.53
C LEU A 161 2.84 -19.23 -1.61
N ASN A 162 2.44 -17.96 -1.44
CA ASN A 162 1.62 -17.28 -2.43
C ASN A 162 2.34 -17.11 -3.78
N ILE A 163 3.65 -16.86 -3.77
CA ILE A 163 4.46 -16.82 -4.99
C ILE A 163 4.45 -18.17 -5.71
N VAL A 164 4.68 -19.27 -4.99
CA VAL A 164 4.70 -20.63 -5.56
C VAL A 164 3.34 -21.01 -6.12
N VAL A 165 2.26 -20.81 -5.35
CA VAL A 165 0.89 -21.11 -5.80
C VAL A 165 0.53 -20.31 -7.05
N THR A 166 0.86 -19.01 -7.07
CA THR A 166 0.60 -18.17 -8.25
C THR A 166 1.39 -18.65 -9.47
N GLY A 167 2.65 -19.05 -9.28
CA GLY A 167 3.48 -19.63 -10.35
C GLY A 167 2.91 -20.92 -10.91
N VAL A 168 2.44 -21.83 -10.05
CA VAL A 168 1.82 -23.10 -10.46
C VAL A 168 0.49 -22.84 -11.19
N CYS A 169 -0.36 -21.96 -10.67
CA CYS A 169 -1.62 -21.61 -11.35
C CYS A 169 -1.36 -21.06 -12.75
N ILE A 170 -0.40 -20.15 -12.91
CA ILE A 170 -0.08 -19.61 -14.24
C ILE A 170 0.42 -20.71 -15.18
N LEU A 171 1.18 -21.69 -14.70
CA LEU A 171 1.66 -22.79 -15.53
C LEU A 171 0.53 -23.76 -15.94
N LEU A 172 -0.45 -23.99 -15.06
CA LEU A 172 -1.59 -24.89 -15.32
C LEU A 172 -2.68 -24.26 -16.20
N PHE A 173 -2.87 -22.95 -16.13
CA PHE A 173 -3.92 -22.22 -16.87
C PHE A 173 -3.40 -21.51 -18.13
N LYS A 174 -2.15 -21.76 -18.52
CA LYS A 174 -1.53 -21.28 -19.74
C LYS A 174 -1.49 -22.38 -20.79
#